data_AF-A0AAD5CXA0-F1
#
_entry.id   AF-A0AAD5CXA0-F1
#
_cell.length_a   1.000
_cell.length_b   1.000
_cell.length_c   1.000
_cell.angle_alpha   90.00
_cell.angle_beta   90.00
_cell.angle_gamma   90.00
#
_symmetry.space_group_name_H-M   'P 1'
#
loop_
_entity.id
_entity.type
_entity.pdbx_description
1 polymer ?
#
loop_
_entity_poly.entity_id
_entity_poly.type
_entity_poly.pdbx_seq_one_letter_code
_entity_poly.pdbx_strand_id
1 'polypeptide(L)'
;VEIFEPKMRSTNIKRLKCKLKDIYFPYIQCDDLSKKGRTVMPIEFEVNGDDLAEIPGGEVATTNLASCNGPEFVLQIRFKLNHGNATTTSSQGTRSSNEANARLRCVYLPVKEGKESTESVIESLKESGCDYIEEFGSYKHVSCRRLGRLLPDARWAWLPFMDFRQRKTDRSQVFLKKSCMRVKCFIETDAGFSPTPSKTDFAHQNPFTTALRNLGSNQSLEKDSGVDIDIRRDGKSLNMTQLDKQYQLWLREMHERYDEEDNCGIDEPVLIVNPLNKKALHISRSSDVVRVHKAFRRNGKLWKSGQKIKILKGACAGFHSHNVYATLECILLEGFKEDAGGDGWMICRTIDISEKDGCLLDSIEDNPKFDLRKSVSIPINVIDSGKCVAVDDSEWKSQIEKQYQKCPSSIDILNSRQCRELGIVSSLPDGPETYANDVSPSEIVAVVRPATYKSGTPYKHLDQKYMMKDNFEMLLAITYSTNKKPRDEKNIYSGRVVPTSLKDFNGLYVFKPKCKSHPLFQKAGIYTFTFSIRDSSCEKRVVKVQVNASRDVCRWALAKKVSHHNL
;
A
#
# COMPACT_ATOMS: atom_id res chain seq x y z
N VAL A 1 -36.72 22.38 -48.47
CA VAL A 1 -35.86 22.13 -47.30
C VAL A 1 -36.77 21.75 -46.16
N GLU A 2 -36.87 20.47 -45.82
CA GLU A 2 -37.62 20.04 -44.63
C GLU A 2 -36.81 20.42 -43.40
N ILE A 3 -37.35 21.34 -42.61
CA ILE A 3 -36.77 21.72 -41.31
C ILE A 3 -37.31 20.72 -40.30
N PHE A 4 -36.50 19.73 -39.93
CA PHE A 4 -36.81 18.85 -38.81
C PHE A 4 -36.72 19.65 -37.52
N GLU A 5 -37.81 19.70 -36.74
CA GLU A 5 -37.72 20.14 -35.35
C GLU A 5 -36.77 19.19 -34.62
N PRO A 6 -35.70 19.71 -33.99
CA PRO A 6 -34.77 18.86 -33.26
C PRO A 6 -35.53 18.17 -32.13
N LYS A 7 -35.49 16.83 -32.09
CA LYS A 7 -35.99 16.06 -30.95
C LYS A 7 -35.31 16.57 -29.69
N MET A 8 -35.99 17.41 -28.91
CA MET A 8 -35.53 17.83 -27.60
C MET A 8 -35.50 16.59 -26.72
N ARG A 9 -34.35 15.92 -26.64
CA ARG A 9 -34.03 15.14 -25.45
C ARG A 9 -34.09 16.15 -24.31
N SER A 10 -34.91 15.89 -23.30
CA SER A 10 -35.04 16.67 -22.07
C SER A 10 -33.69 16.72 -21.35
N THR A 11 -32.76 17.48 -21.92
CA THR A 11 -31.48 17.80 -21.31
C THR A 11 -31.86 18.70 -20.17
N ASN A 12 -31.68 18.22 -18.94
CA ASN A 12 -32.14 18.88 -17.72
C ASN A 12 -31.81 20.38 -17.79
N ILE A 13 -32.82 21.25 -17.89
CA ILE A 13 -32.64 22.69 -18.12
C ILE A 13 -31.70 23.28 -17.06
N LYS A 14 -31.77 22.77 -15.82
CA LYS A 14 -30.86 23.10 -14.71
C LYS A 14 -29.39 22.87 -15.08
N ARG A 15 -29.08 21.73 -15.72
CA ARG A 15 -27.72 21.39 -16.17
C ARG A 15 -27.21 22.37 -17.22
N LEU A 16 -28.05 22.74 -18.19
CA LEU A 16 -27.67 23.72 -19.22
C LEU A 16 -27.36 25.08 -18.57
N LYS A 17 -28.21 25.52 -17.65
CA LYS A 17 -28.02 26.76 -16.89
C LYS A 17 -26.72 26.78 -16.10
N CYS A 18 -26.39 25.71 -15.37
CA CYS A 18 -25.11 25.58 -14.66
C CYS A 18 -23.91 25.67 -15.61
N LYS A 19 -23.96 24.97 -16.77
CA LYS A 19 -22.89 25.04 -17.77
C LYS A 19 -22.71 26.44 -18.36
N LEU A 20 -23.81 27.12 -18.67
CA LEU A 20 -23.76 28.49 -19.17
C LEU A 20 -23.19 29.44 -18.12
N LYS A 21 -23.61 29.29 -16.85
CA LYS A 21 -23.04 30.04 -15.73
C LYS A 21 -21.53 29.83 -15.63
N ASP A 22 -21.04 28.60 -15.68
CA ASP A 22 -19.60 28.31 -15.63
C ASP A 22 -18.82 28.90 -16.81
N ILE A 23 -19.39 28.82 -18.02
CA ILE A 23 -18.78 29.36 -19.24
C ILE A 23 -18.61 30.87 -19.16
N TYR A 24 -19.63 31.57 -18.67
CA TYR A 24 -19.67 33.03 -18.64
C TYR A 24 -19.41 33.61 -17.25
N PHE A 25 -18.93 32.81 -16.29
CA PHE A 25 -18.87 33.20 -14.88
C PHE A 25 -18.23 34.58 -14.66
N PRO A 26 -17.05 34.94 -15.21
CA PRO A 26 -16.44 36.27 -15.00
C PRO A 26 -17.25 37.44 -15.58
N TYR A 27 -18.10 37.16 -16.56
CA TYR A 27 -18.99 38.17 -17.16
C TYR A 27 -20.25 38.39 -16.32
N ILE A 28 -20.72 37.36 -15.64
CA ILE A 28 -21.93 37.38 -14.80
C ILE A 28 -21.57 37.84 -13.37
N GLN A 29 -20.50 37.29 -12.80
CA GLN A 29 -20.02 37.54 -11.44
C GLN A 29 -18.50 37.73 -11.44
N CYS A 30 -18.05 38.92 -11.03
CA CYS A 30 -16.65 39.27 -10.98
C CYS A 30 -16.28 39.89 -9.62
N ASP A 31 -15.47 39.19 -8.85
CA ASP A 31 -14.97 39.68 -7.56
C ASP A 31 -13.73 40.58 -7.71
N ASP A 32 -12.96 40.41 -8.80
CA ASP A 32 -11.68 41.11 -9.03
C ASP A 32 -11.86 42.62 -9.33
N LEU A 33 -13.04 43.06 -9.79
CA LEU A 33 -13.28 44.46 -10.18
C LEU A 33 -13.66 45.37 -8.99
N SER A 34 -14.00 44.81 -7.84
CA SER A 34 -14.49 45.56 -6.69
C SER A 34 -13.38 45.85 -5.69
N LYS A 35 -13.06 47.15 -5.55
CA LYS A 35 -12.16 47.65 -4.49
C LYS A 35 -12.73 47.48 -3.07
N LYS A 36 -14.00 47.09 -2.94
CA LYS A 36 -14.74 46.96 -1.66
C LYS A 36 -15.03 45.49 -1.29
N GLY A 37 -14.49 44.52 -2.03
CA GLY A 37 -14.69 43.08 -1.77
C GLY A 37 -16.09 42.54 -2.09
N ARG A 38 -16.99 43.36 -2.64
CA ARG A 38 -18.32 42.92 -3.12
C ARG A 38 -18.22 42.32 -4.52
N THR A 39 -18.92 41.22 -4.79
CA THR A 39 -19.11 40.70 -6.16
C THR A 39 -19.78 41.77 -7.02
N VAL A 40 -19.19 42.07 -8.17
CA VAL A 40 -19.80 42.91 -9.21
C VAL A 40 -20.56 42.00 -10.17
N MET A 41 -21.71 42.45 -10.65
CA MET A 41 -22.45 41.81 -11.74
C MET A 41 -22.36 42.69 -12.99
N PRO A 42 -21.35 42.50 -13.86
CA PRO A 42 -21.16 43.35 -15.04
C PRO A 42 -22.28 43.20 -16.07
N ILE A 43 -22.87 42.01 -16.16
CA ILE A 43 -23.89 41.65 -17.13
C ILE A 43 -24.95 40.79 -16.43
N GLU A 44 -26.22 41.17 -16.59
CA GLU A 44 -27.38 40.33 -16.27
C GLU A 44 -27.57 39.31 -17.40
N PHE A 45 -27.59 38.02 -17.06
CA PHE A 45 -27.70 36.94 -18.04
C PHE A 45 -28.84 36.02 -17.65
N GLU A 46 -29.96 36.13 -18.35
CA GLU A 46 -31.13 35.28 -18.11
C GLU A 46 -31.22 34.11 -19.10
N VAL A 47 -31.66 32.95 -18.61
CA VAL A 47 -32.00 31.79 -19.44
C VAL A 47 -33.38 31.30 -19.03
N ASN A 48 -34.34 31.40 -19.95
CA ASN A 48 -35.75 31.06 -19.69
C ASN A 48 -36.32 31.78 -18.45
N GLY A 49 -36.00 33.07 -18.28
CA GLY A 49 -36.50 33.90 -17.17
C GLY A 49 -35.79 33.73 -15.82
N ASP A 50 -34.79 32.85 -15.72
CA ASP A 50 -33.95 32.74 -14.52
C ASP A 50 -32.61 33.45 -14.75
N ASP A 51 -32.22 34.36 -13.86
CA ASP A 51 -30.89 34.97 -13.84
C ASP A 51 -29.84 33.92 -13.43
N LEU A 52 -28.84 33.72 -14.29
CA LEU A 52 -27.74 32.80 -14.04
C LEU A 52 -26.90 33.19 -12.80
N ALA A 53 -26.90 34.46 -12.37
CA ALA A 53 -26.23 34.89 -11.16
C ALA A 53 -26.81 34.23 -9.89
N GLU A 54 -28.12 34.01 -9.86
CA GLU A 54 -28.86 33.46 -8.70
C GLU A 54 -28.79 31.93 -8.62
N ILE A 55 -28.35 31.27 -9.68
CA ILE A 55 -28.31 29.81 -9.73
C ILE A 55 -27.19 29.28 -8.81
N PRO A 56 -27.49 28.43 -7.81
CA PRO A 56 -26.50 28.00 -6.81
C PRO A 56 -25.49 26.98 -7.34
N GLY A 57 -25.68 26.45 -8.56
CA GLY A 57 -24.85 25.41 -9.17
C GLY A 57 -23.78 25.95 -10.13
N GLY A 58 -22.83 25.08 -10.48
CA GLY A 58 -21.71 25.38 -11.38
C GLY A 58 -20.38 25.13 -10.67
N GLU A 59 -19.40 24.58 -11.40
CA GLU A 59 -18.07 24.23 -10.90
C GLU A 59 -17.41 25.40 -10.17
N VAL A 60 -17.49 26.61 -10.74
CA VAL A 60 -16.80 27.78 -10.18
C VAL A 60 -17.48 28.26 -8.90
N ALA A 61 -18.81 28.40 -8.92
CA ALA A 61 -19.58 28.85 -7.77
C ALA A 61 -19.46 27.85 -6.60
N THR A 62 -19.62 26.56 -6.88
CA THR A 62 -19.48 25.50 -5.87
C THR A 62 -18.05 25.42 -5.31
N THR A 63 -17.02 25.55 -6.16
CA THR A 63 -15.62 25.58 -5.70
C THR A 63 -15.37 26.78 -4.79
N ASN A 64 -15.81 27.98 -5.18
CA ASN A 64 -15.61 29.19 -4.39
C ASN A 64 -16.28 29.08 -3.03
N LEU A 65 -17.51 28.55 -2.96
CA LEU A 65 -18.23 28.33 -1.71
C LEU A 65 -17.51 27.33 -0.78
N ALA A 66 -16.90 26.30 -1.36
CA ALA A 66 -16.19 25.28 -0.61
C ALA A 66 -14.75 25.69 -0.23
N SER A 67 -14.19 26.72 -0.86
CA SER A 67 -12.83 27.20 -0.59
C SER A 67 -12.70 27.84 0.79
N CYS A 68 -11.47 27.94 1.30
CA CYS A 68 -11.19 28.67 2.54
C CYS A 68 -11.20 30.19 2.28
N ASN A 69 -11.42 30.96 3.35
CA ASN A 69 -11.33 32.43 3.30
C ASN A 69 -9.87 32.96 3.31
N GLY A 70 -8.90 32.08 3.00
CA GLY A 70 -7.49 32.40 2.98
C GLY A 70 -7.04 33.15 1.73
N PRO A 71 -5.83 33.72 1.75
CA PRO A 71 -5.26 34.38 0.59
C PRO A 71 -5.06 33.38 -0.55
N GLU A 72 -5.42 33.81 -1.75
CA GLU A 72 -5.22 33.02 -2.97
C GLU A 72 -3.77 33.04 -3.42
N PHE A 73 -3.35 31.97 -4.10
CA PHE A 73 -2.04 31.94 -4.74
C PHE A 73 -2.17 32.33 -6.21
N VAL A 74 -1.85 33.59 -6.51
CA VAL A 74 -2.02 34.21 -7.83
C VAL A 74 -0.68 34.41 -8.53
N LEU A 75 -0.58 33.97 -9.79
CA LEU A 75 0.57 34.21 -10.66
C LEU A 75 0.14 34.95 -11.93
N GLN A 76 0.99 35.85 -12.40
CA GLN A 76 0.92 36.44 -13.73
C GLN A 76 2.07 35.87 -14.56
N ILE A 77 1.77 35.32 -15.72
CA ILE A 77 2.76 34.66 -16.58
C ILE A 77 2.72 35.31 -17.95
N ARG A 78 3.88 35.73 -18.43
CA ARG A 78 4.07 36.25 -19.78
C ARG A 78 4.94 35.29 -20.57
N PHE A 79 4.47 34.93 -21.75
CA PHE A 79 5.15 34.06 -22.69
C PHE A 79 5.62 34.88 -23.89
N LYS A 80 6.84 34.62 -24.37
CA LYS A 80 7.40 35.26 -25.57
C LYS A 80 8.05 34.23 -26.48
N LEU A 81 7.77 34.29 -27.78
CA LEU A 81 8.41 33.42 -28.77
C LEU A 81 9.87 33.83 -29.02
N ASN A 82 10.79 32.89 -28.87
CA ASN A 82 12.20 33.05 -29.21
C ASN A 82 12.38 32.79 -30.71
N HIS A 83 12.66 33.84 -31.48
CA HIS A 83 12.84 33.77 -32.94
C HIS A 83 14.12 33.04 -33.41
N GLY A 84 14.89 32.41 -32.51
CA GLY A 84 16.15 31.75 -32.85
C GLY A 84 16.05 30.33 -33.45
N ASN A 85 14.90 29.65 -33.30
CA ASN A 85 14.74 28.24 -33.68
C ASN A 85 13.63 27.98 -34.74
N ALA A 86 13.08 29.02 -35.37
CA ALA A 86 12.00 28.85 -36.34
C ALA A 86 12.55 28.55 -37.75
N THR A 87 12.64 27.26 -38.11
CA THR A 87 12.67 26.85 -39.51
C THR A 87 11.29 27.12 -40.13
N THR A 88 11.24 28.16 -40.95
CA THR A 88 10.32 28.43 -42.06
C THR A 88 9.20 27.41 -42.30
N THR A 89 7.95 27.83 -42.05
CA THR A 89 6.81 27.65 -42.96
C THR A 89 5.71 28.63 -42.54
N SER A 90 5.89 29.91 -42.87
CA SER A 90 4.83 30.91 -42.78
C SER A 90 3.84 30.70 -43.92
N SER A 91 2.75 29.96 -43.69
CA SER A 91 1.54 30.12 -44.50
C SER A 91 0.89 31.46 -44.11
N GLN A 92 0.87 32.40 -45.05
CA GLN A 92 0.17 33.69 -44.92
C GLN A 92 -1.31 33.46 -44.57
N GLY A 93 -1.75 33.98 -43.41
CA GLY A 93 -3.17 33.95 -43.05
C GLY A 93 -3.54 34.36 -41.61
N THR A 94 -2.63 34.25 -40.64
CA THR A 94 -2.95 34.58 -39.24
C THR A 94 -1.76 35.23 -38.57
N ARG A 95 -1.89 36.49 -38.12
CA ARG A 95 -0.91 37.14 -37.23
C ARG A 95 -0.87 36.35 -35.92
N SER A 96 0.06 35.41 -35.79
CA SER A 96 0.38 34.79 -34.51
C SER A 96 0.96 35.86 -33.60
N SER A 97 0.35 36.08 -32.43
CA SER A 97 0.92 36.99 -31.43
C SER A 97 2.28 36.44 -30.99
N ASN A 98 3.33 37.28 -31.01
CA ASN A 98 4.65 36.90 -30.52
C ASN A 98 4.70 36.79 -28.98
N GLU A 99 3.64 37.25 -28.31
CA GLU A 99 3.49 37.21 -26.87
C GLU A 99 2.10 36.69 -26.46
N ALA A 100 2.03 36.05 -25.30
CA ALA A 100 0.76 35.63 -24.69
C ALA A 100 0.84 35.81 -23.17
N ASN A 101 -0.30 36.06 -22.54
CA ASN A 101 -0.40 36.24 -21.09
C ASN A 101 -1.39 35.26 -20.49
N ALA A 102 -1.03 34.73 -19.31
CA ALA A 102 -1.91 33.91 -18.50
C ALA A 102 -1.88 34.40 -17.04
N ARG A 103 -3.03 34.35 -16.37
CA ARG A 103 -3.14 34.53 -14.92
C ARG A 103 -3.61 33.22 -14.31
N LEU A 104 -2.85 32.71 -13.34
CA LEU A 104 -3.22 31.51 -12.59
C LEU A 104 -3.72 31.95 -11.22
N ARG A 105 -4.88 31.45 -10.81
CA ARG A 105 -5.48 31.69 -9.50
C ARG A 105 -5.73 30.34 -8.82
N CYS A 106 -4.95 30.03 -7.79
CA CYS A 106 -5.11 28.83 -6.99
C CYS A 106 -5.87 29.14 -5.70
N VAL A 107 -6.92 28.37 -5.44
CA VAL A 107 -7.74 28.41 -4.22
C VAL A 107 -7.57 27.11 -3.45
N TYR A 108 -7.60 27.19 -2.12
CA TYR A 108 -7.46 26.03 -1.24
C TYR A 108 -8.83 25.54 -0.77
N LEU A 109 -9.04 24.23 -0.83
CA LEU A 109 -10.25 23.50 -0.46
C LEU A 109 -9.94 22.71 0.82
N PRO A 110 -10.20 23.28 2.01
CA PRO A 110 -9.74 22.70 3.25
C PRO A 110 -10.53 21.43 3.63
N VAL A 111 -10.05 20.71 4.63
CA VAL A 111 -10.87 19.74 5.36
C VAL A 111 -11.79 20.51 6.31
N LYS A 112 -13.10 20.28 6.23
CA LYS A 112 -14.09 20.85 7.15
C LYS A 112 -14.84 19.70 7.82
N GLU A 113 -14.99 19.75 9.14
CA GLU A 113 -15.67 18.70 9.92
C GLU A 113 -15.16 17.28 9.61
N GLY A 114 -13.85 17.13 9.35
CA GLY A 114 -13.24 15.84 8.98
C GLY A 114 -13.61 15.28 7.60
N LYS A 115 -14.22 16.09 6.72
CA LYS A 115 -14.54 15.77 5.32
C LYS A 115 -13.76 16.67 4.36
N GLU A 116 -13.25 16.09 3.27
CA GLU A 116 -12.54 16.83 2.22
C GLU A 116 -13.52 17.76 1.46
N SER A 117 -13.24 19.07 1.41
CA SER A 117 -14.10 20.01 0.68
C SER A 117 -14.20 19.67 -0.81
N THR A 118 -13.17 19.07 -1.40
CA THR A 118 -13.23 18.57 -2.79
C THR A 118 -14.30 17.49 -2.97
N GLU A 119 -14.50 16.60 -1.99
CA GLU A 119 -15.59 15.61 -2.04
C GLU A 119 -16.95 16.30 -1.99
N SER A 120 -17.12 17.28 -1.08
CA SER A 120 -18.35 18.08 -0.98
C SER A 120 -18.65 18.85 -2.28
N VAL A 121 -17.62 19.37 -2.97
CA VAL A 121 -17.77 19.99 -4.31
C VAL A 121 -18.27 18.96 -5.32
N ILE A 122 -17.66 17.79 -5.39
CA ILE A 122 -18.04 16.73 -6.34
C ILE A 122 -19.48 16.27 -6.09
N GLU A 123 -19.87 16.06 -4.84
CA GLU A 123 -21.23 15.68 -4.45
C GLU A 123 -22.24 16.76 -4.87
N SER A 124 -21.96 18.03 -4.54
CA SER A 124 -22.82 19.17 -4.90
C SER A 124 -23.00 19.32 -6.42
N LEU A 125 -21.95 19.04 -7.20
CA LEU A 125 -22.01 19.05 -8.67
C LEU A 125 -22.85 17.90 -9.22
N LYS A 126 -22.78 16.70 -8.61
CA LYS A 126 -23.62 15.54 -8.97
C LYS A 126 -25.10 15.82 -8.66
N GLU A 127 -25.41 16.35 -7.49
CA GLU A 127 -26.77 16.73 -7.07
C GLU A 127 -27.37 17.84 -7.95
N SER A 128 -26.52 18.73 -8.46
CA SER A 128 -26.93 19.79 -9.39
C SER A 128 -27.26 19.27 -10.80
N GLY A 129 -27.11 17.97 -11.06
CA GLY A 129 -27.43 17.34 -12.34
C GLY A 129 -26.37 17.57 -13.42
N CYS A 130 -25.16 17.97 -13.04
CA CYS A 130 -24.01 17.92 -13.94
C CYS A 130 -23.57 16.46 -14.08
N ASP A 131 -23.30 15.99 -15.29
CA ASP A 131 -22.70 14.65 -15.54
C ASP A 131 -21.25 14.66 -15.05
N TYR A 132 -21.08 14.70 -13.73
CA TYR A 132 -19.79 14.75 -13.08
C TYR A 132 -19.32 13.32 -12.82
N ILE A 133 -18.55 12.79 -13.77
CA ILE A 133 -18.05 11.40 -13.74
C ILE A 133 -16.84 11.27 -12.80
N GLU A 134 -16.21 12.37 -12.43
CA GLU A 134 -14.99 12.34 -11.62
C GLU A 134 -15.26 11.97 -10.16
N GLU A 135 -14.35 11.16 -9.63
CA GLU A 135 -14.17 10.85 -8.20
C GLU A 135 -13.00 11.68 -7.64
N PHE A 136 -12.89 11.78 -6.30
CA PHE A 136 -11.88 12.57 -5.60
C PHE A 136 -10.45 12.36 -6.16
N GLY A 137 -10.02 11.12 -6.37
CA GLY A 137 -8.68 10.83 -6.90
C GLY A 137 -8.46 11.17 -8.38
N SER A 138 -9.54 11.36 -9.14
CA SER A 138 -9.55 11.67 -10.59
C SER A 138 -9.95 13.12 -10.90
N TYR A 139 -10.24 13.90 -9.86
CA TYR A 139 -10.69 15.29 -9.98
C TYR A 139 -9.68 16.12 -10.78
N LYS A 140 -10.18 16.95 -11.68
CA LYS A 140 -9.32 17.88 -12.45
C LYS A 140 -9.05 19.12 -11.61
N HIS A 141 -7.79 19.40 -11.27
CA HIS A 141 -7.43 20.54 -10.43
C HIS A 141 -7.17 21.82 -11.22
N VAL A 142 -7.27 21.78 -12.55
CA VAL A 142 -7.05 22.96 -13.40
C VAL A 142 -8.21 23.14 -14.37
N SER A 143 -8.81 24.33 -14.39
CA SER A 143 -9.85 24.72 -15.33
C SER A 143 -9.44 25.99 -16.08
N CYS A 144 -9.48 25.96 -17.41
CA CYS A 144 -8.93 27.04 -18.23
C CYS A 144 -10.01 27.90 -18.91
N ARG A 145 -9.75 29.20 -18.95
CA ARG A 145 -10.54 30.21 -19.63
C ARG A 145 -9.69 30.91 -20.69
N ARG A 146 -10.34 31.31 -21.79
CA ARG A 146 -9.77 32.19 -22.80
C ARG A 146 -10.66 33.41 -22.97
N LEU A 147 -10.07 34.59 -22.79
CA LEU A 147 -10.79 35.86 -22.86
C LEU A 147 -12.07 35.80 -22.01
N GLY A 148 -11.93 35.46 -20.73
CA GLY A 148 -13.04 35.38 -19.76
C GLY A 148 -13.99 34.19 -19.91
N ARG A 149 -13.96 33.42 -21.02
CA ARG A 149 -14.85 32.27 -21.22
C ARG A 149 -14.20 30.95 -20.89
N LEU A 150 -14.90 30.06 -20.17
CA LEU A 150 -14.44 28.69 -19.92
C LEU A 150 -14.31 27.92 -21.23
N LEU A 151 -13.25 27.12 -21.33
CA LEU A 151 -13.07 26.08 -22.33
C LEU A 151 -13.46 24.74 -21.67
N PRO A 152 -14.65 24.17 -21.97
CA PRO A 152 -15.19 23.03 -21.22
C PRO A 152 -14.33 21.77 -21.18
N ASP A 153 -13.54 21.51 -22.24
CA ASP A 153 -12.68 20.35 -22.36
C ASP A 153 -11.24 20.63 -21.90
N ALA A 154 -10.86 21.90 -21.70
CA ALA A 154 -9.55 22.30 -21.18
C ALA A 154 -9.47 22.13 -19.64
N ARG A 155 -9.68 20.89 -19.18
CA ARG A 155 -9.65 20.51 -17.76
C ARG A 155 -8.47 19.60 -17.50
N TRP A 156 -7.46 20.07 -16.78
CA TRP A 156 -6.20 19.35 -16.57
C TRP A 156 -6.09 18.81 -15.16
N ALA A 157 -5.25 17.78 -14.98
CA ALA A 157 -5.04 17.15 -13.69
C ALA A 157 -4.32 18.12 -12.74
N TRP A 158 -3.02 18.35 -12.92
CA TRP A 158 -2.24 19.38 -12.24
C TRP A 158 -1.23 19.98 -13.21
N LEU A 159 -0.75 21.18 -12.93
CA LEU A 159 0.50 21.66 -13.52
C LEU A 159 1.69 21.01 -12.81
N PRO A 160 2.83 20.77 -13.50
CA PRO A 160 4.00 20.12 -12.90
C PRO A 160 4.52 20.76 -11.60
N PHE A 161 4.47 22.10 -11.47
CA PHE A 161 4.87 22.75 -10.22
C PHE A 161 3.89 22.48 -9.05
N MET A 162 2.64 22.13 -9.35
CA MET A 162 1.60 21.83 -8.36
C MET A 162 1.58 20.36 -7.93
N ASP A 163 2.13 19.43 -8.73
CA ASP A 163 2.06 18.00 -8.45
C ASP A 163 3.24 17.51 -7.58
N PHE A 164 2.95 17.28 -6.30
CA PHE A 164 3.89 16.74 -5.32
C PHE A 164 3.81 15.22 -5.14
N ARG A 165 2.85 14.54 -5.79
CA ARG A 165 2.56 13.12 -5.50
C ARG A 165 3.72 12.21 -5.88
N GLN A 166 4.32 12.47 -7.04
CA GLN A 166 5.42 11.67 -7.60
C GLN A 166 6.80 12.11 -7.13
N ARG A 167 6.92 13.27 -6.45
CA ARG A 167 8.21 13.77 -6.00
C ARG A 167 8.76 12.89 -4.86
N LYS A 168 10.07 12.64 -4.90
CA LYS A 168 10.82 12.02 -3.80
C LYS A 168 10.99 13.07 -2.70
N THR A 169 9.98 13.20 -1.85
CA THR A 169 10.00 14.14 -0.73
C THR A 169 10.51 13.46 0.54
N ASP A 170 11.16 14.22 1.41
CA ASP A 170 11.48 13.76 2.76
C ASP A 170 10.18 13.40 3.51
N ARG A 171 10.26 12.50 4.49
CA ARG A 171 9.10 12.01 5.26
C ARG A 171 8.36 13.16 5.96
N SER A 172 9.08 14.21 6.33
CA SER A 172 8.56 15.47 6.91
C SER A 172 7.68 16.31 5.96
N GLN A 173 7.54 15.93 4.69
CA GLN A 173 6.80 16.66 3.67
C GLN A 173 5.63 15.86 3.07
N VAL A 174 5.13 14.85 3.80
CA VAL A 174 3.93 14.09 3.43
C VAL A 174 2.69 15.00 3.32
N PHE A 175 2.60 16.04 4.18
CA PHE A 175 1.52 17.02 4.12
C PHE A 175 1.41 17.73 2.75
N LEU A 176 2.53 17.94 2.03
CA LEU A 176 2.50 18.56 0.69
C LEU A 176 1.79 17.67 -0.34
N LYS A 177 1.96 16.34 -0.22
CA LYS A 177 1.27 15.37 -1.11
C LYS A 177 -0.23 15.34 -0.87
N LYS A 178 -0.67 15.62 0.35
CA LYS A 178 -2.09 15.76 0.71
C LYS A 178 -2.62 17.11 0.25
N SER A 179 -1.95 18.19 0.66
CA SER A 179 -2.37 19.57 0.41
C SER A 179 -2.45 19.90 -1.07
N CYS A 180 -1.64 19.30 -1.95
CA CYS A 180 -1.75 19.52 -3.39
C CYS A 180 -3.03 18.94 -4.01
N MET A 181 -3.67 17.96 -3.36
CA MET A 181 -5.01 17.45 -3.73
C MET A 181 -6.13 18.39 -3.28
N ARG A 182 -5.82 19.37 -2.43
CA ARG A 182 -6.76 20.35 -1.85
C ARG A 182 -6.70 21.69 -2.56
N VAL A 183 -6.18 21.74 -3.78
CA VAL A 183 -6.07 22.99 -4.55
C VAL A 183 -6.87 22.89 -5.84
N LYS A 184 -7.62 23.95 -6.16
CA LYS A 184 -8.19 24.17 -7.49
C LYS A 184 -7.53 25.39 -8.12
N CYS A 185 -7.12 25.28 -9.38
CA CYS A 185 -6.51 26.36 -10.14
C CYS A 185 -7.41 26.76 -11.31
N PHE A 186 -7.68 28.05 -11.41
CA PHE A 186 -8.31 28.66 -12.58
C PHE A 186 -7.25 29.42 -13.38
N ILE A 187 -7.18 29.14 -14.68
CA ILE A 187 -6.24 29.80 -15.59
C ILE A 187 -7.01 30.71 -16.53
N GLU A 188 -6.66 31.99 -16.54
CA GLU A 188 -7.23 32.98 -17.44
C GLU A 188 -6.20 33.35 -18.50
N THR A 189 -6.52 33.12 -19.78
CA THR A 189 -5.62 33.37 -20.91
C THR A 189 -6.13 34.47 -21.82
N ASP A 190 -5.22 35.18 -22.45
CA ASP A 190 -5.53 36.22 -23.43
C ASP A 190 -5.68 35.67 -24.87
N ALA A 191 -5.68 36.57 -25.85
CA ALA A 191 -5.84 36.22 -27.25
C ALA A 191 -4.63 35.45 -27.85
N GLY A 192 -3.46 35.47 -27.20
CA GLY A 192 -2.25 34.79 -27.67
C GLY A 192 -2.37 33.27 -27.64
N PHE A 193 -3.23 32.73 -26.77
CA PHE A 193 -3.59 31.32 -26.76
C PHE A 193 -4.63 31.02 -27.83
N SER A 194 -4.39 30.00 -28.65
CA SER A 194 -5.33 29.59 -29.71
C SER A 194 -6.20 28.43 -29.23
N PRO A 195 -7.54 28.48 -29.35
CA PRO A 195 -8.42 27.37 -29.03
C PRO A 195 -8.55 26.42 -30.22
N THR A 196 -9.14 25.26 -29.98
CA THR A 196 -9.66 24.41 -31.05
C THR A 196 -10.78 25.12 -31.83
N PRO A 197 -11.09 24.70 -33.07
CA PRO A 197 -12.20 25.27 -33.84
C PRO A 197 -13.55 25.25 -33.12
N SER A 198 -13.79 24.20 -32.30
CA SER A 198 -15.00 24.08 -31.45
C SER A 198 -15.02 25.03 -30.26
N LYS A 199 -13.89 25.68 -29.94
CA LYS A 199 -13.68 26.52 -28.74
C LYS A 199 -13.93 25.77 -27.43
N THR A 200 -13.64 24.48 -27.41
CA THR A 200 -13.80 23.65 -26.21
C THR A 200 -12.49 23.32 -25.50
N ASP A 201 -11.35 23.33 -26.21
CA ASP A 201 -10.00 23.16 -25.63
C ASP A 201 -9.02 24.16 -26.29
N PHE A 202 -7.77 24.17 -25.84
CA PHE A 202 -6.65 24.83 -26.53
C PHE A 202 -6.14 23.99 -27.70
N ALA A 203 -5.64 24.66 -28.74
CA ALA A 203 -5.03 24.02 -29.89
C ALA A 203 -3.72 23.31 -29.49
N HIS A 204 -3.62 22.01 -29.79
CA HIS A 204 -2.49 21.17 -29.36
C HIS A 204 -1.12 21.62 -29.89
N GLN A 205 -1.09 22.28 -31.06
CA GLN A 205 0.15 22.74 -31.69
C GLN A 205 0.56 24.17 -31.27
N ASN A 206 -0.19 24.83 -30.39
CA ASN A 206 0.13 26.18 -29.96
C ASN A 206 1.30 26.15 -28.94
N PRO A 207 2.43 26.82 -29.23
CA PRO A 207 3.64 26.74 -28.40
C PRO A 207 3.41 27.28 -26.97
N PHE A 208 2.59 28.33 -26.81
CA PHE A 208 2.25 28.87 -25.49
C PHE A 208 1.41 27.90 -24.66
N THR A 209 0.51 27.14 -25.30
CA THR A 209 -0.28 26.10 -24.63
C THR A 209 0.62 24.98 -24.11
N THR A 210 1.59 24.54 -24.92
CA THR A 210 2.59 23.54 -24.51
C THR A 210 3.46 24.05 -23.37
N ALA A 211 3.94 25.30 -23.46
CA ALA A 211 4.74 25.92 -22.41
C ALA A 211 3.97 26.03 -21.09
N LEU A 212 2.71 26.47 -21.14
CA LEU A 212 1.84 26.58 -19.97
C LEU A 212 1.57 25.20 -19.33
N ARG A 213 1.25 24.17 -20.11
CA ARG A 213 1.02 22.81 -19.58
C ARG A 213 2.25 22.22 -18.91
N ASN A 214 3.44 22.60 -19.36
CA ASN A 214 4.71 22.10 -18.85
C ASN A 214 5.32 22.96 -17.72
N LEU A 215 4.60 23.98 -17.23
CA LEU A 215 5.09 24.89 -16.20
C LEU A 215 5.49 24.14 -14.91
N GLY A 216 6.79 24.11 -14.61
CA GLY A 216 7.38 23.41 -13.46
C GLY A 216 7.97 22.02 -13.75
N SER A 217 8.02 21.60 -15.01
CA SER A 217 8.71 20.37 -15.41
C SER A 217 10.22 20.51 -15.28
N ASN A 218 10.91 19.41 -14.95
CA ASN A 218 12.39 19.35 -14.88
C ASN A 218 13.08 19.40 -16.25
N GLN A 219 12.31 19.29 -17.34
CA GLN A 219 12.81 19.48 -18.70
C GLN A 219 12.95 20.98 -18.98
N SER A 220 14.06 21.40 -19.59
CA SER A 220 14.29 22.80 -19.92
C SER A 220 13.26 23.29 -20.96
N LEU A 221 12.19 23.94 -20.48
CA LEU A 221 11.11 24.48 -21.33
C LEU A 221 11.65 25.36 -22.47
N GLU A 222 12.72 26.11 -22.23
CA GLU A 222 13.30 27.05 -23.18
C GLU A 222 13.94 26.37 -24.40
N LYS A 223 14.53 25.17 -24.25
CA LYS A 223 15.21 24.47 -25.35
C LYS A 223 14.23 23.72 -26.27
N ASP A 224 13.13 23.21 -25.72
CA ASP A 224 12.19 22.35 -26.46
C ASP A 224 10.96 23.10 -27.01
N SER A 225 10.53 24.21 -26.39
CA SER A 225 9.34 24.95 -26.83
C SER A 225 9.63 26.24 -27.60
N GLY A 226 10.86 26.76 -27.51
CA GLY A 226 11.22 28.04 -28.10
C GLY A 226 10.45 29.23 -27.50
N VAL A 227 9.95 29.10 -26.26
CA VAL A 227 9.19 30.13 -25.56
C VAL A 227 9.92 30.55 -24.28
N ASP A 228 10.18 31.84 -24.15
CA ASP A 228 10.63 32.49 -22.91
C ASP A 228 9.44 32.77 -21.99
N ILE A 229 9.61 32.54 -20.68
CA ILE A 229 8.54 32.57 -19.68
C ILE A 229 8.95 33.47 -18.51
N ASP A 230 8.27 34.60 -18.33
CA ASP A 230 8.39 35.47 -17.16
C ASP A 230 7.22 35.20 -16.20
N ILE A 231 7.55 34.67 -15.01
CA ILE A 231 6.57 34.35 -13.96
C ILE A 231 6.63 35.45 -12.91
N ARG A 232 5.49 36.06 -12.58
CA ARG A 232 5.39 37.12 -11.58
C ARG A 232 4.37 36.82 -10.50
N ARG A 233 4.69 37.20 -9.28
CA ARG A 233 3.77 37.23 -8.14
C ARG A 233 3.97 38.53 -7.38
N ASP A 234 2.88 39.21 -7.02
CA ASP A 234 2.90 40.49 -6.31
C ASP A 234 3.81 41.54 -6.99
N GLY A 235 3.82 41.52 -8.33
CA GLY A 235 4.65 42.40 -9.16
C GLY A 235 6.14 42.01 -9.27
N LYS A 236 6.60 40.97 -8.56
CA LYS A 236 8.01 40.51 -8.57
C LYS A 236 8.18 39.30 -9.49
N SER A 237 9.23 39.31 -10.31
CA SER A 237 9.60 38.15 -11.13
C SER A 237 10.16 37.03 -10.24
N LEU A 238 9.78 35.80 -10.55
CA LEU A 238 10.12 34.58 -9.83
C LEU A 238 10.82 33.60 -10.78
N ASN A 239 11.95 33.06 -10.34
CA ASN A 239 12.49 31.85 -10.96
C ASN A 239 11.75 30.59 -10.47
N MET A 240 11.99 29.46 -11.14
CA MET A 240 11.29 28.21 -10.83
C MET A 240 11.48 27.72 -9.38
N THR A 241 12.68 27.89 -8.83
CA THR A 241 13.00 27.51 -7.45
C THR A 241 12.24 28.37 -6.44
N GLN A 242 12.11 29.67 -6.71
CA GLN A 242 11.35 30.60 -5.89
C GLN A 242 9.85 30.30 -5.97
N LEU A 243 9.32 30.00 -7.17
CA LEU A 243 7.95 29.58 -7.35
C LEU A 243 7.64 28.34 -6.50
N ASP A 244 8.48 27.31 -6.61
CA ASP A 244 8.32 26.06 -5.88
C ASP A 244 8.31 26.29 -4.36
N LYS A 245 9.30 27.04 -3.84
CA LYS A 245 9.39 27.37 -2.41
C LYS A 245 8.18 28.16 -1.92
N GLN A 246 7.75 29.17 -2.67
CA GLN A 246 6.61 30.00 -2.28
C GLN A 246 5.29 29.25 -2.32
N TYR A 247 5.09 28.37 -3.31
CA TYR A 247 3.89 27.55 -3.39
C TYR A 247 3.82 26.54 -2.24
N GLN A 248 4.95 25.89 -1.88
CA GLN A 248 5.01 25.01 -0.71
C GLN A 248 4.71 25.73 0.60
N LEU A 249 5.25 26.95 0.78
CA LEU A 249 4.97 27.76 1.97
C LEU A 249 3.49 28.14 2.05
N TRP A 250 2.89 28.54 0.93
CA TRP A 250 1.45 28.84 0.87
C TRP A 250 0.60 27.60 1.19
N LEU A 251 0.91 26.44 0.62
CA LEU A 251 0.21 25.18 0.92
C LEU A 251 0.27 24.83 2.41
N ARG A 252 1.44 24.97 3.03
CA ARG A 252 1.63 24.75 4.46
C ARG A 252 0.76 25.69 5.28
N GLU A 253 0.80 26.98 4.96
CA GLU A 253 0.01 28.00 5.64
C GLU A 253 -1.49 27.72 5.53
N MET A 254 -1.97 27.29 4.36
CA MET A 254 -3.38 27.00 4.16
C MET A 254 -3.80 25.75 4.94
N HIS A 255 -2.97 24.71 4.90
CA HIS A 255 -3.18 23.47 5.67
C HIS A 255 -3.24 23.74 7.17
N GLU A 256 -2.25 24.44 7.73
CA GLU A 256 -2.13 24.68 9.17
C GLU A 256 -3.26 25.57 9.72
N ARG A 257 -3.80 26.50 8.92
CA ARG A 257 -4.81 27.46 9.40
C ARG A 257 -6.25 27.06 9.13
N TYR A 258 -6.52 26.34 8.04
CA TYR A 258 -7.89 26.14 7.57
C TYR A 258 -8.35 24.69 7.59
N ASP A 259 -7.44 23.71 7.74
CA ASP A 259 -7.87 22.32 7.85
C ASP A 259 -8.32 21.99 9.27
N GLU A 260 -9.58 21.58 9.36
CA GLU A 260 -10.19 20.97 10.54
C GLU A 260 -10.02 19.45 10.45
N GLU A 261 -8.77 18.99 10.28
CA GLU A 261 -8.49 17.56 10.45
C GLU A 261 -8.64 17.22 11.93
N ASP A 262 -9.64 16.40 12.27
CA ASP A 262 -9.77 15.74 13.56
C ASP A 262 -8.60 14.74 13.76
N ASN A 263 -7.38 15.25 13.94
CA ASN A 263 -6.21 14.51 14.37
C ASN A 263 -6.19 14.36 15.90
N CYS A 264 -7.38 14.35 16.51
CA CYS A 264 -7.58 14.12 17.92
C CYS A 264 -8.15 12.71 18.08
N GLY A 265 -7.45 11.82 18.79
CA GLY A 265 -8.11 10.61 19.25
C GLY A 265 -9.30 10.97 20.14
N ILE A 266 -10.29 10.08 20.12
CA ILE A 266 -11.52 10.26 20.89
C ILE A 266 -11.25 9.97 22.36
N ASP A 267 -10.25 9.14 22.64
CA ASP A 267 -9.78 8.80 23.97
C ASP A 267 -8.65 9.71 24.45
N GLU A 268 -8.47 9.72 25.77
CA GLU A 268 -7.32 10.35 26.40
C GLU A 268 -6.03 9.62 25.96
N PRO A 269 -5.06 10.33 25.33
CA PRO A 269 -3.86 9.69 24.83
C PRO A 269 -2.94 9.27 25.97
N VAL A 270 -2.25 8.15 25.78
CA VAL A 270 -1.04 7.87 26.55
C VAL A 270 0.12 8.64 25.91
N LEU A 271 0.75 9.52 26.68
CA LEU A 271 1.86 10.34 26.23
C LEU A 271 3.19 9.61 26.42
N ILE A 272 3.93 9.45 25.33
CA ILE A 272 5.29 8.90 25.35
C ILE A 272 6.26 10.03 25.11
N VAL A 273 7.07 10.33 26.12
CA VAL A 273 8.13 11.33 26.05
C VAL A 273 9.43 10.62 25.64
N ASN A 274 10.13 11.17 24.65
CA ASN A 274 11.36 10.63 24.07
C ASN A 274 11.25 9.15 23.66
N PRO A 275 10.38 8.81 22.70
CA PRO A 275 10.18 7.44 22.27
C PRO A 275 11.48 6.79 21.80
N LEU A 276 11.82 5.66 22.42
CA LEU A 276 12.91 4.80 21.97
C LEU A 276 12.57 4.26 20.57
N ASN A 277 13.58 4.08 19.72
CA ASN A 277 13.40 3.57 18.35
C ASN A 277 12.52 4.43 17.42
N LYS A 278 12.63 5.77 17.48
CA LYS A 278 11.92 6.73 16.59
C LYS A 278 11.87 6.28 15.11
N LYS A 279 12.95 5.69 14.58
CA LYS A 279 13.01 5.19 13.19
C LYS A 279 12.03 4.05 12.88
N ALA A 280 11.85 3.10 13.79
CA ALA A 280 10.98 1.93 13.60
C ALA A 280 9.50 2.30 13.75
N LEU A 281 9.22 3.29 14.60
CA LEU A 281 7.88 3.85 14.83
C LEU A 281 7.49 4.93 13.82
N HIS A 282 8.39 5.24 12.87
CA HIS A 282 8.22 6.29 11.88
C HIS A 282 8.00 7.70 12.46
N ILE A 283 8.57 7.96 13.63
CA ILE A 283 8.48 9.23 14.34
C ILE A 283 9.54 10.22 13.84
N SER A 284 9.16 11.47 13.58
CA SER A 284 10.07 12.56 13.23
C SER A 284 11.20 12.73 14.24
N ARG A 285 12.43 13.02 13.77
CA ARG A 285 13.59 13.23 14.66
C ARG A 285 13.37 14.36 15.67
N SER A 286 12.66 15.41 15.26
CA SER A 286 12.35 16.60 16.02
C SER A 286 11.13 16.45 16.95
N SER A 287 10.40 15.34 16.88
CA SER A 287 9.26 15.11 17.76
C SER A 287 9.72 14.36 19.01
N ASP A 288 9.59 15.01 20.17
CA ASP A 288 9.96 14.44 21.46
C ASP A 288 8.76 13.86 22.22
N VAL A 289 7.55 14.03 21.69
CA VAL A 289 6.32 13.54 22.31
C VAL A 289 5.46 12.83 21.27
N VAL A 290 4.95 11.66 21.61
CA VAL A 290 3.98 10.91 20.80
C VAL A 290 2.77 10.56 21.64
N ARG A 291 1.59 10.76 21.05
CA ARG A 291 0.29 10.40 21.60
C ARG A 291 -0.13 9.05 21.08
N VAL A 292 -0.37 8.10 21.99
CA VAL A 292 -0.93 6.79 21.66
C VAL A 292 -2.41 6.76 21.97
N HIS A 293 -3.21 6.50 20.95
CA HIS A 293 -4.67 6.41 21.03
C HIS A 293 -5.14 4.99 20.74
N LYS A 294 -6.14 4.53 21.48
CA LYS A 294 -6.89 3.29 21.21
C LYS A 294 -8.14 3.54 20.38
N ALA A 295 -8.64 4.78 20.32
CA ALA A 295 -9.82 5.12 19.54
C ALA A 295 -9.62 6.45 18.78
N PHE A 296 -9.97 6.45 17.50
CA PHE A 296 -9.73 7.58 16.62
C PHE A 296 -10.87 7.74 15.61
N ARG A 297 -11.16 8.98 15.21
CA ARG A 297 -12.16 9.28 14.19
C ARG A 297 -11.46 9.87 12.97
N ARG A 298 -11.75 9.34 11.79
CA ARG A 298 -11.28 9.89 10.52
C ARG A 298 -12.22 9.52 9.38
N ASN A 299 -12.50 10.48 8.51
CA ASN A 299 -13.47 10.39 7.40
C ASN A 299 -14.85 9.92 7.90
N GLY A 300 -15.31 10.51 9.00
CA GLY A 300 -16.59 10.16 9.65
C GLY A 300 -16.65 8.75 10.27
N LYS A 301 -15.60 7.94 10.18
CA LYS A 301 -15.56 6.57 10.69
C LYS A 301 -14.78 6.47 11.99
N LEU A 302 -15.26 5.60 12.86
CA LEU A 302 -14.64 5.26 14.14
C LEU A 302 -13.70 4.06 13.98
N TRP A 303 -12.44 4.25 14.33
CA TRP A 303 -11.39 3.24 14.30
C TRP A 303 -10.97 2.90 15.73
N LYS A 304 -11.00 1.62 16.09
CA LYS A 304 -10.72 1.17 17.47
C LYS A 304 -9.67 0.08 17.53
N SER A 305 -8.90 0.08 18.61
CA SER A 305 -8.06 -1.05 19.00
C SER A 305 -8.88 -2.34 19.07
N GLY A 306 -8.32 -3.43 18.58
CA GLY A 306 -8.99 -4.73 18.42
C GLY A 306 -9.81 -4.87 17.14
N GLN A 307 -10.02 -3.79 16.37
CA GLN A 307 -10.79 -3.85 15.13
C GLN A 307 -10.05 -4.64 14.05
N LYS A 308 -10.78 -5.52 13.38
CA LYS A 308 -10.30 -6.30 12.24
C LYS A 308 -10.34 -5.44 10.99
N ILE A 309 -9.21 -5.36 10.30
CA ILE A 309 -9.04 -4.54 9.12
C ILE A 309 -8.40 -5.32 7.97
N LYS A 310 -8.66 -4.83 6.76
CA LYS A 310 -8.09 -5.30 5.51
C LYS A 310 -7.40 -4.15 4.82
N ILE A 311 -6.11 -4.32 4.61
CA ILE A 311 -5.24 -3.37 3.91
C ILE A 311 -5.13 -3.87 2.47
N LEU A 312 -5.57 -3.04 1.53
CA LEU A 312 -5.60 -3.39 0.11
C LEU A 312 -4.19 -3.35 -0.50
N LYS A 313 -3.96 -4.19 -1.51
CA LYS A 313 -2.71 -4.18 -2.28
C LYS A 313 -2.41 -2.77 -2.82
N GLY A 314 -1.16 -2.35 -2.68
CA GLY A 314 -0.69 -1.01 -3.05
C GLY A 314 -1.10 0.10 -2.07
N ALA A 315 -1.49 -0.23 -0.83
CA ALA A 315 -1.79 0.77 0.22
C ALA A 315 -0.57 1.60 0.62
N CYS A 316 0.54 0.94 0.94
CA CYS A 316 1.78 1.58 1.35
C CYS A 316 3.00 0.69 1.02
N ALA A 317 4.20 1.23 1.26
CA ALA A 317 5.44 0.50 1.04
C ALA A 317 5.46 -0.83 1.84
N GLY A 318 5.79 -1.93 1.18
CA GLY A 318 5.76 -3.28 1.77
C GLY A 318 4.46 -4.05 1.54
N PHE A 319 3.39 -3.39 1.08
CA PHE A 319 2.07 -4.00 0.85
C PHE A 319 1.71 -4.05 -0.63
N HIS A 320 2.56 -4.63 -1.48
CA HIS A 320 2.42 -4.54 -2.95
C HIS A 320 1.80 -5.76 -3.62
N SER A 321 1.96 -6.95 -3.04
CA SER A 321 1.67 -8.23 -3.71
C SER A 321 0.24 -8.73 -3.48
N HIS A 322 -0.27 -8.61 -2.25
CA HIS A 322 -1.58 -9.11 -1.86
C HIS A 322 -2.24 -8.21 -0.81
N ASN A 323 -3.54 -8.42 -0.61
CA ASN A 323 -4.25 -7.81 0.51
C ASN A 323 -3.75 -8.42 1.82
N VAL A 324 -3.67 -7.61 2.87
CA VAL A 324 -3.22 -8.05 4.19
C VAL A 324 -4.36 -7.88 5.18
N TYR A 325 -4.60 -8.90 5.99
CA TYR A 325 -5.55 -8.87 7.09
C TYR A 325 -4.79 -8.64 8.39
N ALA A 326 -5.26 -7.69 9.18
CA ALA A 326 -4.61 -7.30 10.41
C ALA A 326 -5.63 -6.85 11.46
N THR A 327 -5.22 -6.86 12.71
CA THR A 327 -5.94 -6.25 13.83
C THR A 327 -5.30 -4.89 14.12
N LEU A 328 -6.10 -3.83 14.18
CA LEU A 328 -5.65 -2.51 14.61
C LEU A 328 -5.36 -2.56 16.12
N GLU A 329 -4.14 -2.23 16.53
CA GLU A 329 -3.74 -2.27 17.94
C GLU A 329 -3.77 -0.88 18.57
N CYS A 330 -3.21 0.14 17.92
CA CYS A 330 -3.29 1.52 18.37
C CYS A 330 -2.98 2.49 17.22
N ILE A 331 -3.11 3.79 17.51
CA ILE A 331 -2.78 4.88 16.61
C ILE A 331 -1.78 5.79 17.29
N LEU A 332 -0.69 6.12 16.58
CA LEU A 332 0.35 7.03 17.02
C LEU A 332 0.18 8.36 16.31
N LEU A 333 0.17 9.46 17.07
CA LEU A 333 0.16 10.81 16.56
C LEU A 333 1.36 11.57 17.13
N GLU A 334 2.13 12.21 16.27
CA GLU A 334 3.28 13.01 16.70
C GLU A 334 2.85 14.35 17.30
N GLY A 335 3.55 14.80 18.34
CA GLY A 335 3.35 16.09 19.00
C GLY A 335 2.18 16.13 19.99
N PHE A 336 2.04 17.24 20.68
CA PHE A 336 0.90 17.56 21.52
C PHE A 336 -0.36 17.83 20.69
N LYS A 337 -1.51 17.92 21.36
CA LYS A 337 -2.80 18.19 20.71
C LYS A 337 -2.83 19.58 20.02
N GLU A 338 -2.07 20.53 20.56
CA GLU A 338 -1.98 21.91 20.06
C GLU A 338 -0.85 22.10 19.03
N ASP A 339 0.00 21.09 18.84
CA ASP A 339 1.07 21.15 17.85
C ASP A 339 0.49 20.97 16.45
N ALA A 340 0.98 21.78 15.50
CA ALA A 340 0.61 21.67 14.09
C ALA A 340 0.84 20.23 13.59
N GLY A 341 -0.24 19.60 13.14
CA GLY A 341 -0.41 18.18 12.82
C GLY A 341 0.84 17.43 12.39
N GLY A 342 1.40 16.64 13.30
CA GLY A 342 2.37 15.61 12.99
C GLY A 342 1.74 14.42 12.25
N ASP A 343 2.54 13.69 11.47
CA ASP A 343 2.07 12.52 10.71
C ASP A 343 1.52 11.44 11.65
N GLY A 344 0.32 10.94 11.34
CA GLY A 344 -0.30 9.85 12.08
C GLY A 344 0.03 8.47 11.52
N TRP A 345 0.17 7.49 12.40
CA TRP A 345 0.48 6.10 12.06
C TRP A 345 -0.48 5.14 12.76
N MET A 346 -0.90 4.09 12.06
CA MET A 346 -1.67 2.99 12.62
C MET A 346 -0.73 1.83 12.92
N ILE A 347 -0.80 1.27 14.12
CA ILE A 347 -0.07 0.06 14.49
C ILE A 347 -1.01 -1.11 14.35
N CYS A 348 -0.60 -2.06 13.52
CA CYS A 348 -1.42 -3.19 13.13
C CYS A 348 -0.67 -4.49 13.37
N ARG A 349 -1.35 -5.49 13.91
CA ARG A 349 -0.83 -6.85 14.02
C ARG A 349 -1.42 -7.70 12.91
N THR A 350 -0.57 -8.22 12.03
CA THR A 350 -1.02 -9.07 10.93
C THR A 350 -1.60 -10.38 11.47
N ILE A 351 -2.51 -10.98 10.69
CA ILE A 351 -3.29 -12.15 11.10
C ILE A 351 -2.42 -13.37 11.49
N ASP A 352 -1.20 -13.46 10.99
CA ASP A 352 -0.19 -14.47 11.31
C ASP A 352 0.54 -14.28 12.65
N ILE A 353 0.38 -13.13 13.28
CA ILE A 353 1.09 -12.80 14.50
C ILE A 353 0.16 -12.99 15.70
N SER A 354 0.65 -13.74 16.70
CA SER A 354 -0.07 -13.99 17.94
C SER A 354 -0.23 -12.70 18.76
N GLU A 355 -1.28 -12.60 19.57
CA GLU A 355 -1.50 -11.45 20.46
C GLU A 355 -0.32 -11.14 21.38
N LYS A 356 0.41 -12.17 21.82
CA LYS A 356 1.56 -12.02 22.71
C LYS A 356 2.76 -11.37 22.02
N ASP A 357 2.85 -11.53 20.70
CA ASP A 357 3.89 -10.97 19.85
C ASP A 357 3.53 -9.59 19.28
N GLY A 358 2.32 -9.09 19.56
CA GLY A 358 1.84 -7.77 19.16
C GLY A 358 2.54 -6.62 19.87
N CYS A 359 2.18 -5.38 19.55
CA CYS A 359 2.81 -4.22 20.16
C CYS A 359 2.56 -4.20 21.68
N LEU A 360 3.55 -3.71 22.43
CA LEU A 360 3.45 -3.56 23.88
C LEU A 360 3.57 -2.08 24.23
N LEU A 361 2.58 -1.59 24.98
CA LEU A 361 2.69 -0.34 25.72
C LEU A 361 2.97 -0.69 27.18
N ASP A 362 4.22 -0.54 27.59
CA ASP A 362 4.66 -0.83 28.95
C ASP A 362 4.51 0.42 29.81
N SER A 363 3.96 0.27 31.01
CA SER A 363 3.69 1.36 31.95
C SER A 363 4.52 1.13 33.21
N ILE A 364 5.84 1.18 33.07
CA ILE A 364 6.76 1.17 34.22
C ILE A 364 7.03 2.63 34.61
N GLU A 365 6.86 2.94 35.90
CA GLU A 365 7.13 4.19 36.64
C GLU A 365 7.45 5.45 35.79
N ASP A 366 6.51 6.39 35.82
CA ASP A 366 6.56 7.78 35.31
C ASP A 366 6.87 8.04 33.82
N ASN A 367 7.25 7.03 33.01
CA ASN A 367 7.40 7.19 31.56
C ASN A 367 6.97 5.94 30.77
N PRO A 368 5.77 5.94 30.15
CA PRO A 368 5.30 4.81 29.37
C PRO A 368 6.19 4.58 28.15
N LYS A 369 6.51 3.31 27.88
CA LYS A 369 7.37 2.89 26.76
C LYS A 369 6.54 2.12 25.74
N PHE A 370 6.80 2.38 24.46
CA PHE A 370 6.14 1.67 23.37
C PHE A 370 7.13 0.82 22.59
N ASP A 371 6.80 -0.46 22.48
CA ASP A 371 7.55 -1.46 21.72
C ASP A 371 6.65 -2.01 20.60
N LEU A 372 7.12 -1.86 19.36
CA LEU A 372 6.40 -2.32 18.18
C LEU A 372 6.36 -3.86 18.07
N ARG A 373 7.37 -4.55 18.61
CA ARG A 373 7.57 -6.01 18.45
C ARG A 373 7.42 -6.49 17.00
N LYS A 374 6.54 -7.46 16.73
CA LYS A 374 6.29 -7.99 15.38
C LYS A 374 5.19 -7.21 14.64
N SER A 375 4.49 -6.28 15.30
CA SER A 375 3.47 -5.46 14.66
C SER A 375 4.07 -4.54 13.61
N VAL A 376 3.23 -4.07 12.70
CA VAL A 376 3.62 -3.20 11.58
C VAL A 376 3.03 -1.82 11.76
N SER A 377 3.82 -0.81 11.47
CA SER A 377 3.39 0.58 11.42
C SER A 377 3.02 0.94 9.97
N ILE A 378 1.80 1.39 9.76
CA ILE A 378 1.28 1.85 8.46
C ILE A 378 0.84 3.31 8.55
N PRO A 379 1.01 4.12 7.50
CA PRO A 379 0.64 5.52 7.55
C PRO A 379 -0.89 5.67 7.63
N ILE A 380 -1.40 6.60 8.42
CA ILE A 380 -2.84 6.75 8.67
C ILE A 380 -3.64 7.11 7.41
N ASN A 381 -2.97 7.68 6.40
CA ASN A 381 -3.55 8.05 5.10
C ASN A 381 -4.04 6.86 4.26
N VAL A 382 -3.75 5.62 4.68
CA VAL A 382 -4.37 4.43 4.09
C VAL A 382 -5.89 4.45 4.26
N ILE A 383 -6.40 5.12 5.30
CA ILE A 383 -7.82 5.37 5.50
C ILE A 383 -8.35 6.35 4.43
N ASP A 384 -7.65 7.46 4.21
CA ASP A 384 -8.03 8.52 3.26
C ASP A 384 -8.04 8.03 1.82
N SER A 385 -7.09 7.17 1.46
CA SER A 385 -7.04 6.57 0.13
C SER A 385 -8.10 5.48 -0.12
N GLY A 386 -8.94 5.16 0.88
CA GLY A 386 -9.93 4.07 0.80
C GLY A 386 -9.30 2.67 0.76
N LYS A 387 -8.00 2.55 1.09
CA LYS A 387 -7.25 1.30 1.02
C LYS A 387 -7.18 0.55 2.35
N CYS A 388 -7.84 1.05 3.39
CA CYS A 388 -8.05 0.38 4.66
C CYS A 388 -9.56 0.21 4.89
N VAL A 389 -9.99 -1.03 5.11
CA VAL A 389 -11.41 -1.39 5.22
C VAL A 389 -11.63 -2.22 6.48
N ALA A 390 -12.70 -1.92 7.22
CA ALA A 390 -13.12 -2.77 8.35
C ALA A 390 -13.63 -4.12 7.84
N VAL A 391 -13.28 -5.19 8.54
CA VAL A 391 -13.61 -6.57 8.17
C VAL A 391 -14.61 -7.13 9.17
N ASP A 392 -15.65 -7.79 8.67
CA ASP A 392 -16.60 -8.48 9.53
C ASP A 392 -16.06 -9.82 10.07
N ASP A 393 -16.76 -10.37 11.06
CA ASP A 393 -16.33 -11.62 11.70
C ASP A 393 -16.35 -12.83 10.77
N SER A 394 -17.19 -12.82 9.74
CA SER A 394 -17.33 -13.95 8.80
C SER A 394 -16.15 -14.02 7.83
N GLU A 395 -15.78 -12.89 7.22
CA GLU A 395 -14.59 -12.79 6.38
C GLU A 395 -13.34 -13.07 7.21
N TRP A 396 -13.26 -12.52 8.43
CA TRP A 396 -12.12 -12.78 9.32
C TRP A 396 -11.95 -14.26 9.65
N LYS A 397 -13.03 -14.95 10.06
CA LYS A 397 -12.99 -16.39 10.34
C LYS A 397 -12.55 -17.20 9.12
N SER A 398 -13.02 -16.85 7.93
CA SER A 398 -12.59 -17.50 6.69
C SER A 398 -11.08 -17.35 6.44
N GLN A 399 -10.50 -16.18 6.74
CA GLN A 399 -9.06 -15.97 6.58
C GLN A 399 -8.23 -16.72 7.62
N ILE A 400 -8.70 -16.76 8.87
CA ILE A 400 -8.09 -17.59 9.92
C ILE A 400 -8.09 -19.06 9.51
N GLU A 401 -9.20 -19.58 8.98
CA GLU A 401 -9.29 -20.97 8.52
C GLU A 401 -8.32 -21.26 7.36
N LYS A 402 -8.24 -20.35 6.36
CA LYS A 402 -7.26 -20.44 5.27
C LYS A 402 -5.81 -20.44 5.77
N GLN A 403 -5.55 -19.77 6.89
CA GLN A 403 -4.23 -19.75 7.50
C GLN A 403 -3.92 -21.05 8.23
N TYR A 404 -4.86 -21.55 9.05
CA TYR A 404 -4.74 -22.86 9.68
C TYR A 404 -4.49 -23.99 8.68
N GLN A 405 -5.14 -23.91 7.52
CA GLN A 405 -4.93 -24.84 6.41
C GLN A 405 -3.48 -24.91 5.89
N LYS A 406 -2.68 -23.86 6.12
CA LYS A 406 -1.27 -23.77 5.73
C LYS A 406 -0.30 -24.08 6.89
N CYS A 407 -0.79 -24.21 8.12
CA CYS A 407 0.05 -24.46 9.30
C CYS A 407 0.67 -25.87 9.27
N PRO A 408 1.87 -26.05 9.86
CA PRO A 408 2.51 -27.35 9.99
C PRO A 408 1.68 -28.24 10.90
N SER A 409 1.23 -29.38 10.37
CA SER A 409 0.32 -30.29 11.07
C SER A 409 0.96 -31.63 11.41
N SER A 410 1.73 -32.22 10.49
CA SER A 410 2.36 -33.51 10.73
C SER A 410 3.70 -33.65 10.02
N ILE A 411 4.56 -34.52 10.56
CA ILE A 411 5.82 -34.94 9.93
C ILE A 411 5.55 -36.28 9.24
N ASP A 412 5.83 -36.34 7.94
CA ASP A 412 5.67 -37.52 7.09
C ASP A 412 7.05 -38.00 6.62
N ILE A 413 7.26 -39.33 6.60
CA ILE A 413 8.53 -39.94 6.21
C ILE A 413 8.33 -40.54 4.83
N LEU A 414 9.22 -40.21 3.90
CA LEU A 414 9.09 -40.68 2.52
C LEU A 414 9.39 -42.17 2.43
N ASN A 415 8.51 -42.89 1.76
CA ASN A 415 8.68 -44.32 1.50
C ASN A 415 9.71 -44.60 0.40
N SER A 416 10.01 -45.87 0.18
CA SER A 416 11.03 -46.34 -0.76
C SER A 416 10.71 -46.02 -2.23
N ARG A 417 9.44 -45.81 -2.58
CA ARG A 417 9.04 -45.36 -3.92
C ARG A 417 9.30 -43.86 -4.10
N GLN A 418 8.90 -43.05 -3.12
CA GLN A 418 9.11 -41.61 -3.10
C GLN A 418 10.61 -41.26 -3.05
N CYS A 419 11.39 -42.00 -2.27
CA CYS A 419 12.85 -41.84 -2.24
C CYS A 419 13.49 -42.15 -3.59
N ARG A 420 12.99 -43.16 -4.33
CA ARG A 420 13.47 -43.48 -5.69
C ARG A 420 13.21 -42.35 -6.69
N GLU A 421 12.08 -41.65 -6.61
CA GLU A 421 11.79 -40.46 -7.43
C GLU A 421 12.84 -39.35 -7.19
N LEU A 422 13.31 -39.22 -5.95
CA LEU A 422 14.38 -38.29 -5.57
C LEU A 422 15.80 -38.79 -5.93
N GLY A 423 15.94 -40.02 -6.44
CA GLY A 423 17.24 -40.65 -6.73
C GLY A 423 17.96 -41.24 -5.52
N ILE A 424 17.25 -41.44 -4.41
CA ILE A 424 17.78 -42.03 -3.18
C ILE A 424 17.58 -43.54 -3.25
N VAL A 425 18.68 -44.29 -3.19
CA VAL A 425 18.71 -45.74 -3.44
C VAL A 425 18.42 -46.56 -2.17
N SER A 426 18.85 -46.09 -0.99
CA SER A 426 18.59 -46.77 0.28
C SER A 426 17.87 -45.88 1.29
N SER A 427 16.56 -46.12 1.40
CA SER A 427 15.62 -45.46 2.30
C SER A 427 15.26 -46.34 3.49
N LEU A 428 14.48 -45.79 4.42
CA LEU A 428 13.91 -46.54 5.53
C LEU A 428 12.96 -47.65 5.00
N PRO A 429 12.91 -48.85 5.61
CA PRO A 429 11.98 -49.90 5.20
C PRO A 429 10.52 -49.44 5.27
N ASP A 430 9.72 -49.79 4.26
CA ASP A 430 8.30 -49.46 4.20
C ASP A 430 7.47 -50.28 5.20
N GLY A 431 7.98 -51.45 5.60
CA GLY A 431 7.34 -52.36 6.55
C GLY A 431 7.84 -52.20 7.99
N PRO A 432 7.09 -52.70 8.98
CA PRO A 432 7.47 -52.64 10.39
C PRO A 432 8.63 -53.59 10.74
N GLU A 433 8.98 -54.52 9.86
CA GLU A 433 9.97 -55.58 10.09
C GLU A 433 11.05 -55.60 9.00
N THR A 434 12.29 -55.85 9.39
CA THR A 434 13.45 -56.10 8.53
C THR A 434 14.37 -57.12 9.23
N TYR A 435 15.44 -57.58 8.57
CA TYR A 435 16.36 -58.56 9.12
C TYR A 435 17.72 -57.92 9.42
N ALA A 436 18.42 -58.47 10.41
CA ALA A 436 19.76 -58.00 10.73
C ALA A 436 20.69 -58.21 9.53
N ASN A 437 21.51 -57.20 9.24
CA ASN A 437 22.38 -57.08 8.05
C ASN A 437 21.66 -56.83 6.72
N ASP A 438 20.35 -56.53 6.73
CA ASP A 438 19.70 -55.92 5.56
C ASP A 438 20.31 -54.54 5.24
N VAL A 439 20.08 -54.04 4.03
CA VAL A 439 20.64 -52.77 3.55
C VAL A 439 20.26 -51.62 4.48
N SER A 440 21.25 -51.03 5.16
CA SER A 440 21.06 -49.85 6.01
C SER A 440 20.64 -48.63 5.16
N PRO A 441 19.70 -47.80 5.64
CA PRO A 441 19.34 -46.56 4.96
C PRO A 441 20.55 -45.61 4.99
N SER A 442 20.94 -45.12 3.82
CA SER A 442 22.02 -44.13 3.71
C SER A 442 21.50 -42.72 3.96
N GLU A 443 20.24 -42.48 3.60
CA GLU A 443 19.54 -41.22 3.78
C GLU A 443 18.11 -41.50 4.27
N ILE A 444 17.65 -40.70 5.22
CA ILE A 444 16.28 -40.73 5.73
C ILE A 444 15.66 -39.37 5.43
N VAL A 445 14.58 -39.37 4.65
CA VAL A 445 13.94 -38.14 4.18
C VAL A 445 12.58 -37.96 4.82
N ALA A 446 12.39 -36.81 5.44
CA ALA A 446 11.12 -36.39 6.03
C ALA A 446 10.63 -35.09 5.39
N VAL A 447 9.31 -34.86 5.46
CA VAL A 447 8.64 -33.65 5.01
C VAL A 447 7.63 -33.18 6.04
N VAL A 448 7.42 -31.88 6.12
CA VAL A 448 6.37 -31.29 6.94
C VAL A 448 5.12 -31.09 6.09
N ARG A 449 4.01 -31.65 6.54
CA ARG A 449 2.71 -31.61 5.87
C ARG A 449 1.83 -30.53 6.48
N PRO A 450 1.14 -29.72 5.64
CA PRO A 450 0.16 -28.76 6.13
C PRO A 450 -1.11 -29.46 6.62
N ALA A 451 -1.95 -28.78 7.41
CA ALA A 451 -3.23 -29.33 7.91
C ALA A 451 -4.22 -29.75 6.80
N THR A 452 -4.06 -29.24 5.58
CA THR A 452 -4.83 -29.65 4.40
C THR A 452 -4.49 -31.06 3.90
N TYR A 453 -3.37 -31.64 4.35
CA TYR A 453 -2.96 -32.98 3.96
C TYR A 453 -3.73 -34.03 4.77
N LYS A 454 -4.58 -34.81 4.09
CA LYS A 454 -5.29 -35.94 4.70
C LYS A 454 -4.48 -37.23 4.49
N SER A 455 -3.87 -37.74 5.56
CA SER A 455 -3.19 -39.04 5.56
C SER A 455 -4.22 -40.17 5.43
N GLY A 456 -4.23 -40.87 4.30
CA GLY A 456 -5.18 -41.97 4.09
C GLY A 456 -5.34 -42.43 2.64
N THR A 457 -4.96 -41.60 1.68
CA THR A 457 -4.77 -42.05 0.29
C THR A 457 -3.28 -42.30 0.07
N PRO A 458 -2.85 -43.53 -0.26
CA PRO A 458 -1.47 -43.78 -0.66
C PRO A 458 -1.24 -43.07 -1.99
N TYR A 459 -0.76 -41.83 -1.93
CA TYR A 459 -0.40 -41.08 -3.12
C TYR A 459 0.79 -41.79 -3.78
N LYS A 460 0.61 -42.13 -5.06
CA LYS A 460 1.62 -42.85 -5.84
C LYS A 460 2.91 -42.04 -6.08
N HIS A 461 2.89 -40.72 -5.86
CA HIS A 461 3.95 -39.77 -6.21
C HIS A 461 4.09 -38.66 -5.15
N LEU A 462 5.27 -38.04 -5.10
CA LEU A 462 5.51 -36.80 -4.36
C LEU A 462 4.77 -35.62 -5.01
N ASP A 463 4.03 -34.84 -4.20
CA ASP A 463 3.36 -33.62 -4.63
C ASP A 463 3.86 -32.42 -3.80
N GLN A 464 4.52 -31.48 -4.48
CA GLN A 464 5.11 -30.28 -3.88
C GLN A 464 4.06 -29.42 -3.15
N LYS A 465 2.78 -29.45 -3.56
CA LYS A 465 1.73 -28.62 -2.95
C LYS A 465 1.44 -28.99 -1.48
N TYR A 466 1.78 -30.21 -1.08
CA TYR A 466 1.64 -30.70 0.29
C TYR A 466 2.98 -30.78 1.03
N MET A 467 3.99 -30.05 0.57
CA MET A 467 5.30 -29.97 1.21
C MET A 467 5.54 -28.53 1.64
N MET A 468 5.67 -28.32 2.95
CA MET A 468 5.93 -26.99 3.49
C MET A 468 7.35 -26.56 3.19
N LYS A 469 7.50 -25.28 2.82
CA LYS A 469 8.79 -24.65 2.49
C LYS A 469 9.40 -23.89 3.66
N ASP A 470 8.73 -23.84 4.80
CA ASP A 470 9.16 -23.07 5.95
C ASP A 470 10.46 -23.63 6.53
N ASN A 471 11.36 -22.73 6.94
CA ASN A 471 12.71 -23.04 7.40
C ASN A 471 12.77 -23.50 8.86
N PHE A 472 11.95 -24.49 9.24
CA PHE A 472 12.05 -25.07 10.57
C PHE A 472 13.31 -25.94 10.71
N GLU A 473 13.92 -25.97 11.90
CA GLU A 473 14.96 -26.96 12.22
C GLU A 473 14.28 -28.26 12.69
N MET A 474 14.55 -29.37 12.00
CA MET A 474 14.04 -30.69 12.38
C MET A 474 15.16 -31.52 13.02
N LEU A 475 14.82 -32.19 14.11
CA LEU A 475 15.68 -33.12 14.84
C LEU A 475 15.23 -34.55 14.58
N LEU A 476 16.20 -35.43 14.32
CA LEU A 476 16.04 -36.89 14.28
C LEU A 476 16.89 -37.52 15.37
N ALA A 477 16.26 -38.30 16.26
CA ALA A 477 16.92 -39.15 17.23
C ALA A 477 16.60 -40.63 16.94
N ILE A 478 17.62 -41.48 16.91
CA ILE A 478 17.50 -42.92 16.70
C ILE A 478 17.97 -43.66 17.95
N THR A 479 17.07 -44.41 18.58
CA THR A 479 17.38 -45.26 19.74
C THR A 479 17.19 -46.73 19.41
N TYR A 480 17.91 -47.60 20.12
CA TYR A 480 17.85 -49.05 19.97
C TYR A 480 17.63 -49.75 21.30
N SER A 481 16.77 -50.78 21.31
CA SER A 481 16.52 -51.64 22.46
C SER A 481 16.42 -53.12 22.07
N THR A 482 16.97 -54.00 22.91
CA THR A 482 16.95 -55.46 22.74
C THR A 482 15.70 -56.12 23.34
N ASN A 483 15.01 -55.44 24.26
CA ASN A 483 13.82 -55.92 24.96
C ASN A 483 12.75 -54.83 25.01
N LYS A 484 11.47 -55.21 25.14
CA LYS A 484 10.34 -54.29 25.35
C LYS A 484 10.39 -53.47 26.66
N LYS A 485 11.49 -53.55 27.43
CA LYS A 485 11.66 -52.81 28.69
C LYS A 485 12.47 -51.52 28.43
N PRO A 486 12.00 -50.34 28.87
CA PRO A 486 12.58 -49.04 28.53
C PRO A 486 13.96 -48.74 29.14
N ARG A 487 14.51 -49.62 30.00
CA ARG A 487 15.78 -49.37 30.72
C ARG A 487 17.05 -49.66 29.90
N ASP A 488 16.92 -50.24 28.70
CA ASP A 488 18.06 -50.65 27.86
C ASP A 488 18.17 -49.85 26.53
N GLU A 489 17.55 -48.67 26.44
CA GLU A 489 17.58 -47.83 25.23
C GLU A 489 18.96 -47.18 25.02
N LYS A 490 19.65 -47.56 23.95
CA LYS A 490 20.93 -46.97 23.53
C LYS A 490 20.69 -45.97 22.40
N ASN A 491 21.17 -44.74 22.57
CA ASN A 491 21.16 -43.74 21.50
C ASN A 491 22.21 -44.09 20.44
N ILE A 492 21.78 -44.22 19.18
CA ILE A 492 22.65 -44.55 18.03
C ILE A 492 23.01 -43.29 17.24
N TYR A 493 22.04 -42.37 17.09
CA TYR A 493 22.21 -41.19 16.25
C TYR A 493 21.32 -40.05 16.74
N SER A 494 21.86 -38.83 16.70
CA SER A 494 21.09 -37.61 16.85
C SER A 494 21.60 -36.59 15.84
N GLY A 495 20.71 -36.06 15.02
CA GLY A 495 21.04 -35.10 13.97
C GLY A 495 19.99 -34.01 13.85
N ARG A 496 20.44 -32.84 13.38
CA ARG A 496 19.57 -31.69 13.08
C ARG A 496 19.81 -31.24 11.66
N VAL A 497 18.72 -30.95 10.95
CA VAL A 497 18.78 -30.47 9.57
C VAL A 497 17.72 -29.40 9.32
N VAL A 498 18.03 -28.51 8.40
CA VAL A 498 17.11 -27.53 7.81
C VAL A 498 16.55 -28.09 6.50
N PRO A 499 15.40 -27.59 6.01
CA PRO A 499 14.85 -28.07 4.75
C PRO A 499 15.77 -27.74 3.58
N THR A 500 15.82 -28.64 2.61
CA THR A 500 16.63 -28.55 1.41
C THR A 500 15.79 -28.77 0.17
N SER A 501 16.38 -28.49 -0.99
CA SER A 501 15.76 -28.71 -2.29
C SER A 501 16.50 -29.80 -3.06
N LEU A 502 15.76 -30.75 -3.65
CA LEU A 502 16.30 -31.87 -4.41
C LEU A 502 15.37 -32.21 -5.58
N LYS A 503 15.93 -32.28 -6.81
CA LYS A 503 15.22 -32.64 -8.05
C LYS A 503 13.82 -32.01 -8.15
N ASP A 504 13.78 -30.68 -8.06
CA ASP A 504 12.58 -29.82 -8.15
C ASP A 504 11.64 -29.79 -6.93
N PHE A 505 11.88 -30.64 -5.93
CA PHE A 505 11.15 -30.58 -4.67
C PHE A 505 11.87 -29.72 -3.64
N ASN A 506 11.12 -28.91 -2.89
CA ASN A 506 11.57 -28.00 -1.85
C ASN A 506 10.90 -28.37 -0.52
N GLY A 507 11.59 -28.20 0.60
CA GLY A 507 11.06 -28.53 1.92
C GLY A 507 11.43 -29.93 2.42
N LEU A 508 12.50 -30.52 1.87
CA LEU A 508 12.95 -31.87 2.20
C LEU A 508 13.96 -31.86 3.35
N TYR A 509 13.71 -32.66 4.38
CA TYR A 509 14.62 -32.85 5.50
C TYR A 509 15.41 -34.14 5.29
N VAL A 510 16.66 -34.03 4.84
CA VAL A 510 17.50 -35.17 4.47
C VAL A 510 18.52 -35.45 5.58
N PHE A 511 18.29 -36.50 6.35
CA PHE A 511 19.21 -36.97 7.38
C PHE A 511 20.16 -38.03 6.82
N LYS A 512 21.44 -37.94 7.19
CA LYS A 512 22.47 -38.90 6.75
C LYS A 512 23.08 -39.61 7.97
N PRO A 513 22.44 -40.65 8.51
CA PRO A 513 22.85 -41.31 9.75
C PRO A 513 24.13 -42.16 9.62
N LYS A 514 25.00 -41.91 8.62
CA LYS A 514 26.24 -42.69 8.37
C LYS A 514 27.15 -42.67 9.60
N CYS A 515 27.02 -43.69 10.44
CA CYS A 515 27.85 -43.88 11.62
C CYS A 515 28.87 -44.99 11.32
N LYS A 516 30.15 -44.63 11.18
CA LYS A 516 31.24 -45.58 10.87
C LYS A 516 31.40 -46.69 11.92
N SER A 517 30.91 -46.48 13.14
CA SER A 517 31.05 -47.43 14.25
C SER A 517 29.88 -48.41 14.39
N HIS A 518 28.68 -48.06 13.89
CA HIS A 518 27.45 -48.86 14.05
C HIS A 518 26.49 -48.63 12.87
N PRO A 519 26.58 -49.42 11.78
CA PRO A 519 25.56 -49.39 10.73
C PRO A 519 24.17 -49.71 11.29
N LEU A 520 23.14 -49.02 10.81
CA LEU A 520 21.76 -49.28 11.20
C LEU A 520 21.36 -50.71 10.82
N PHE A 521 20.56 -51.37 11.67
CA PHE A 521 20.09 -52.75 11.48
C PHE A 521 21.16 -53.86 11.55
N GLN A 522 22.30 -53.61 12.18
CA GLN A 522 23.30 -54.67 12.43
C GLN A 522 22.87 -55.68 13.50
N LYS A 523 22.02 -55.28 14.46
CA LYS A 523 21.61 -56.12 15.60
C LYS A 523 20.10 -56.32 15.59
N ALA A 524 19.64 -57.52 15.96
CA ALA A 524 18.23 -57.79 16.15
C ALA A 524 17.69 -57.06 17.39
N GLY A 525 16.56 -56.39 17.26
CA GLY A 525 15.97 -55.53 18.28
C GLY A 525 15.04 -54.47 17.68
N ILE A 526 14.60 -53.51 18.48
CA ILE A 526 13.72 -52.42 18.04
C ILE A 526 14.54 -51.15 17.85
N TYR A 527 14.49 -50.60 16.63
CA TYR A 527 15.04 -49.27 16.32
C TYR A 527 13.89 -48.26 16.30
N THR A 528 13.99 -47.22 17.11
CA THR A 528 12.98 -46.16 17.21
C THR A 528 13.53 -44.87 16.63
N PHE A 529 12.86 -44.33 15.61
CA PHE A 529 13.17 -43.08 14.94
C PHE A 529 12.19 -42.01 15.41
N THR A 530 12.70 -40.98 16.07
CA THR A 530 11.88 -39.89 16.61
C THR A 530 12.22 -38.59 15.89
N PHE A 531 11.22 -38.00 15.22
CA PHE A 531 11.32 -36.73 14.52
C PHE A 531 10.57 -35.66 15.28
N SER A 532 11.17 -34.48 15.42
CA SER A 532 10.54 -33.34 16.07
C SER A 532 11.01 -32.03 15.46
N ILE A 533 10.14 -31.04 15.44
CA ILE A 533 10.43 -29.68 14.99
C ILE A 533 10.50 -28.76 16.21
N ARG A 534 11.53 -27.93 16.29
CA ARG A 534 11.64 -26.92 17.35
C ARG A 534 10.65 -25.78 17.11
N ASP A 535 10.08 -25.24 18.18
CA ASP A 535 9.23 -24.04 18.14
C ASP A 535 7.97 -24.18 17.25
N SER A 536 7.45 -25.40 17.08
CA SER A 536 6.20 -25.66 16.38
C SER A 536 5.22 -26.45 17.26
N SER A 537 3.92 -26.28 17.02
CA SER A 537 2.86 -27.11 17.60
C SER A 537 2.71 -28.49 16.92
N CYS A 538 3.58 -28.82 15.95
CA CYS A 538 3.52 -30.09 15.24
C CYS A 538 3.91 -31.25 16.18
N GLU A 539 3.07 -32.28 16.22
CA GLU A 539 3.36 -33.47 17.03
C GLU A 539 4.63 -34.19 16.55
N LYS A 540 5.34 -34.80 17.50
CA LYS A 540 6.53 -35.61 17.20
C LYS A 540 6.09 -36.86 16.44
N ARG A 541 6.83 -37.22 15.38
CA ARG A 541 6.59 -38.46 14.65
C ARG A 541 7.54 -39.53 15.14
N VAL A 542 6.99 -40.67 15.56
CA VAL A 542 7.76 -41.84 16.02
C VAL A 542 7.52 -43.00 15.08
N VAL A 543 8.59 -43.59 14.56
CA VAL A 543 8.55 -44.82 13.75
C VAL A 543 9.41 -45.88 14.39
N LYS A 544 8.85 -47.09 14.53
CA LYS A 544 9.54 -48.24 15.12
C LYS A 544 9.76 -49.30 14.04
N VAL A 545 10.99 -49.76 13.92
CA VAL A 545 11.38 -50.84 13.01
C VAL A 545 11.90 -52.00 13.85
N GLN A 546 11.25 -53.15 13.72
CA GLN A 546 11.65 -54.41 14.34
C GLN A 546 12.68 -55.08 13.42
N VAL A 547 13.88 -55.30 13.94
CA VAL A 547 14.95 -56.02 13.23
C VAL A 547 14.99 -57.44 13.78
N ASN A 548 14.66 -58.40 12.95
CA ASN A 548 14.73 -59.83 13.25
C ASN A 548 16.17 -60.35 13.07
N ALA A 549 16.47 -61.52 13.61
CA ALA A 549 17.78 -62.15 13.40
C ALA A 549 18.06 -62.37 11.90
N SER A 550 19.32 -62.33 11.49
CA SER A 550 19.72 -62.49 10.09
C SER A 550 19.19 -63.82 9.51
N ARG A 551 18.75 -63.77 8.25
CA ARG A 551 18.26 -64.95 7.51
C ARG A 551 19.34 -66.02 7.29
N ASP A 552 20.61 -65.63 7.37
CA ASP A 552 21.75 -66.51 7.08
C ASP A 552 22.14 -67.40 8.29
N VAL A 553 21.53 -67.19 9.45
CA VAL A 553 21.85 -67.95 10.68
C VAL A 553 20.87 -69.12 10.84
N CYS A 554 21.19 -70.27 10.25
CA CYS A 554 20.31 -71.44 10.30
C CYS A 554 20.48 -72.35 11.54
N ARG A 555 21.53 -72.22 12.37
CA ARG A 555 21.73 -73.08 13.55
C ARG A 555 22.53 -72.40 14.65
N TRP A 556 22.00 -72.41 15.87
CA TRP A 556 22.79 -72.19 17.08
C TRP A 556 23.36 -73.54 17.55
N ALA A 557 24.67 -73.60 17.80
CA ALA A 557 25.29 -74.72 18.49
C ALA A 557 25.95 -74.20 19.78
N LEU A 558 25.73 -74.90 20.89
CA LEU A 558 26.39 -74.59 22.16
C LEU A 558 27.89 -74.85 22.00
N ALA A 559 28.72 -73.83 22.26
CA ALA A 559 30.17 -73.99 22.28
C ALA A 559 30.53 -75.03 23.36
N LYS A 560 31.07 -76.18 22.96
CA LYS A 560 31.65 -77.15 23.90
C LYS A 560 32.78 -76.44 24.65
N LYS A 561 32.69 -76.41 25.98
CA LYS A 561 33.80 -76.04 26.86
C LYS A 561 35.02 -76.89 26.48
N VAL A 562 36.06 -76.25 25.95
CA VAL A 562 37.40 -76.85 25.96
C VAL A 562 37.90 -76.73 27.39
N SER A 563 37.96 -77.85 28.09
CA SER A 563 38.65 -77.95 29.37
C SER A 563 40.16 -77.75 29.12
N HIS A 564 40.70 -76.64 29.62
CA HIS A 564 42.14 -76.45 29.72
C HIS A 564 42.71 -77.39 30.79
N HIS A 565 43.07 -78.60 30.38
CA HIS A 565 44.13 -79.36 31.03
C HIS A 565 45.11 -79.84 29.97
N ASN A 566 46.37 -79.43 30.17
CA ASN A 566 47.61 -79.78 29.47
C ASN A 566 47.91 -79.04 28.16
N LEU A 567 48.48 -77.84 28.27
CA LEU A 567 49.91 -77.60 28.04
C LEU A 567 50.31 -76.21 28.54
#